data_AF-A0A1Y1WBF9-F1
#
_entry.id   AF-A0A1Y1WBF9-F1
#
_cell.length_a   1.000
_cell.length_b   1.000
_cell.length_c   1.000
_cell.angle_alpha   90.00
_cell.angle_beta   90.00
_cell.angle_gamma   90.00
#
_symmetry.space_group_name_H-M   'P 1'
#
loop_
_entity.id
_entity.type
_entity.pdbx_description
1 polymer ?
#
loop_
_entity_poly.entity_id
_entity_poly.type
_entity_poly.pdbx_seq_one_letter_code
_entity_poly.pdbx_strand_id
1 'polypeptide(L)'
;DTSLINSTIVEILQASESVRERRGALQVIGLVTQKYPAHMYPFLGGLVAAIVQAIDPKRATLRKALIAAAGAALQGLVKAYPWVSFHSESQCLVAGCIDGLCTTFDLRTATRTAVYDSGAASPVAAVAISP
;
A
#
# COMPACT_ATOMS: atom_id res chain seq x y z
N ASP A 1 -16.14 -2.96 -12.32
CA ASP A 1 -16.07 -1.68 -11.61
C ASP A 1 -14.85 -1.69 -10.70
N THR A 2 -13.83 -0.88 -11.02
CA THR A 2 -12.56 -0.86 -10.28
C THR A 2 -12.73 -0.26 -8.87
N SER A 3 -13.68 0.66 -8.70
CA SER A 3 -13.96 1.29 -7.40
C SER A 3 -14.48 0.26 -6.40
N LEU A 4 -15.41 -0.60 -6.84
CA LEU A 4 -15.96 -1.69 -6.04
C LEU A 4 -14.88 -2.70 -5.64
N ILE A 5 -13.99 -3.07 -6.57
CA ILE A 5 -12.88 -3.99 -6.26
C ILE A 5 -12.00 -3.42 -5.14
N ASN A 6 -11.68 -2.13 -5.21
CA ASN A 6 -10.83 -1.51 -4.19
C ASN A 6 -11.51 -1.39 -2.84
N SER A 7 -12.77 -0.95 -2.79
CA SER A 7 -13.50 -0.86 -1.52
C SER A 7 -13.64 -2.23 -0.87
N THR A 8 -14.00 -3.27 -1.64
CA THR A 8 -14.10 -4.65 -1.14
C THR A 8 -12.75 -5.16 -0.63
N ILE A 9 -11.66 -4.94 -1.35
CA ILE A 9 -10.32 -5.36 -0.90
C ILE A 9 -9.93 -4.67 0.40
N VAL A 10 -10.13 -3.35 0.49
CA VAL A 10 -9.82 -2.58 1.70
C VAL A 10 -10.67 -3.06 2.87
N GLU A 11 -11.96 -3.29 2.66
CA GLU A 11 -12.87 -3.81 3.68
C GLU A 11 -12.43 -5.20 4.17
N ILE A 12 -12.07 -6.13 3.27
CA ILE A 12 -11.53 -7.44 3.65
C ILE A 12 -10.27 -7.30 4.51
N LEU A 13 -9.34 -6.43 4.13
CA LEU A 13 -8.09 -6.23 4.89
C LEU A 13 -8.33 -5.65 6.28
N GLN A 14 -9.35 -4.80 6.42
CA GLN A 14 -9.66 -4.10 7.67
C GLN A 14 -10.54 -4.94 8.60
N ALA A 15 -11.65 -5.48 8.09
CA ALA A 15 -12.75 -6.03 8.87
C ALA A 15 -12.76 -7.55 8.98
N SER A 16 -12.31 -8.30 7.96
CA SER A 16 -12.38 -9.77 7.99
C SER A 16 -11.54 -10.33 9.15
N GLU A 17 -12.05 -11.30 9.91
CA GLU A 17 -11.23 -12.02 10.91
C GLU A 17 -10.42 -13.17 10.28
N SER A 18 -10.72 -13.52 9.03
CA SER A 18 -10.10 -14.64 8.32
C SER A 18 -8.74 -14.27 7.73
N VAL A 19 -7.69 -14.93 8.21
CA VAL A 19 -6.34 -14.85 7.63
C VAL A 19 -6.34 -15.23 6.16
N ARG A 20 -7.16 -16.21 5.76
CA ARG A 20 -7.24 -16.68 4.38
C ARG A 20 -7.79 -15.60 3.46
N GLU A 21 -8.86 -14.92 3.86
CA GLU A 21 -9.47 -13.84 3.08
C GLU A 21 -8.52 -12.66 2.95
N ARG A 22 -7.91 -12.23 4.05
CA ARG A 22 -6.89 -11.16 4.04
C ARG A 22 -5.71 -11.48 3.14
N ARG A 23 -5.21 -12.72 3.20
CA ARG A 23 -4.14 -13.18 2.30
C ARG A 23 -4.58 -13.16 0.85
N GLY A 24 -5.80 -13.62 0.57
CA GLY A 24 -6.40 -13.56 -0.76
C GLY A 24 -6.50 -12.12 -1.28
N ALA A 25 -6.95 -11.19 -0.45
CA ALA A 25 -7.01 -9.76 -0.80
C ALA A 25 -5.62 -9.20 -1.17
N LEU A 26 -4.57 -9.51 -0.38
CA LEU A 26 -3.19 -9.11 -0.70
C LEU A 26 -2.70 -9.71 -2.03
N GLN A 27 -3.03 -10.97 -2.31
CA GLN A 27 -2.69 -11.62 -3.58
C GLN A 27 -3.42 -10.97 -4.77
N VAL A 28 -4.71 -10.64 -4.61
CA VAL A 28 -5.49 -9.93 -5.63
C VAL A 28 -4.89 -8.55 -5.91
N ILE A 29 -4.49 -7.79 -4.88
CA ILE A 29 -3.79 -6.50 -5.08
C ILE A 29 -2.55 -6.70 -5.94
N GLY A 30 -1.72 -7.69 -5.63
CA GLY A 30 -0.51 -7.98 -6.39
C GLY A 30 -0.81 -8.30 -7.86
N LEU A 31 -1.80 -9.15 -8.12
CA LEU A 31 -2.20 -9.53 -9.49
C LEU A 31 -2.80 -8.36 -10.28
N VAL A 32 -3.71 -7.59 -9.66
CA VAL A 32 -4.38 -6.47 -10.32
C VAL A 32 -3.40 -5.32 -10.57
N THR A 33 -2.47 -5.06 -9.64
CA THR A 33 -1.39 -4.08 -9.84
C THR A 33 -0.53 -4.43 -11.06
N GLN A 34 -0.18 -5.70 -11.23
CA GLN A 34 0.64 -6.13 -12.36
C GLN A 34 -0.14 -6.08 -13.68
N LYS A 35 -1.42 -6.46 -13.67
CA LYS A 35 -2.22 -6.59 -14.89
C LYS A 35 -2.86 -5.27 -15.34
N TYR A 36 -3.22 -4.39 -14.40
CA TYR A 36 -3.98 -3.17 -14.65
C TYR A 36 -3.46 -1.97 -13.83
N PRO A 37 -2.16 -1.63 -13.90
CA PRO A 37 -1.55 -0.62 -13.03
C PRO A 37 -2.24 0.76 -13.14
N ALA A 38 -2.57 1.20 -14.35
CA ALA A 38 -3.23 2.50 -14.57
C ALA A 38 -4.61 2.61 -13.89
N HIS A 39 -5.36 1.50 -13.80
CA HIS A 39 -6.69 1.50 -13.19
C HIS A 39 -6.63 1.56 -11.66
N MET A 40 -5.51 1.15 -11.06
CA MET A 40 -5.31 1.17 -9.62
C MET A 40 -4.83 2.52 -9.10
N TYR A 41 -4.27 3.37 -9.97
CA TYR A 41 -3.65 4.62 -9.57
C TYR A 41 -4.55 5.53 -8.70
N PRO A 42 -5.83 5.78 -9.04
CA PRO A 42 -6.70 6.64 -8.22
C PRO A 42 -6.93 6.14 -6.79
N PHE A 43 -6.67 4.87 -6.52
CA PHE A 43 -6.99 4.20 -5.26
C PHE A 43 -5.74 3.79 -4.48
N LEU A 44 -4.56 4.08 -5.03
CA LEU A 44 -3.28 3.58 -4.53
C LEU A 44 -3.01 4.01 -3.08
N GLY A 45 -3.32 5.25 -2.72
CA GLY A 45 -3.12 5.74 -1.34
C GLY A 45 -3.89 4.91 -0.31
N GLY A 46 -5.17 4.61 -0.59
CA GLY A 46 -6.00 3.77 0.28
C GLY A 46 -5.51 2.32 0.33
N LEU A 47 -5.10 1.76 -0.81
CA LEU A 47 -4.55 0.41 -0.89
C LEU A 47 -3.24 0.29 -0.09
N VAL A 48 -2.31 1.23 -0.27
CA VAL A 48 -1.04 1.26 0.48
C VAL A 48 -1.32 1.32 1.97
N ALA A 49 -2.17 2.25 2.42
CA ALA A 49 -2.54 2.36 3.84
C ALA A 49 -3.15 1.06 4.38
N ALA A 50 -4.05 0.42 3.63
CA ALA A 50 -4.66 -0.84 4.03
C ALA A 50 -3.66 -2.00 4.12
N ILE A 51 -2.71 -2.10 3.18
CA ILE A 51 -1.65 -3.12 3.21
C ILE A 51 -0.71 -2.90 4.40
N VAL A 52 -0.31 -1.66 4.67
CA VAL A 52 0.52 -1.31 5.83
C VAL A 52 -0.21 -1.65 7.12
N GLN A 53 -1.48 -1.27 7.25
CA GLN A 53 -2.30 -1.60 8.42
C GLN A 53 -2.51 -3.13 8.59
N ALA A 54 -2.49 -3.90 7.49
CA ALA A 54 -2.61 -5.36 7.55
C ALA A 54 -1.48 -6.00 8.38
N ILE A 55 -0.30 -5.37 8.42
CA ILE A 55 0.88 -5.82 9.17
C ILE A 55 1.07 -5.11 10.52
N ASP A 56 0.03 -4.49 11.10
CA ASP A 56 0.10 -3.84 12.42
C ASP A 56 0.72 -4.74 13.51
N PRO A 57 1.82 -4.30 14.17
CA PRO A 57 2.50 -5.08 15.20
C PRO A 57 1.63 -5.36 16.44
N LYS A 58 0.59 -4.56 16.71
CA LYS A 58 -0.38 -4.80 17.80
C LYS A 58 -1.14 -6.12 17.60
N ARG A 59 -1.17 -6.64 16.37
CA ARG A 59 -1.81 -7.92 16.01
C ARG A 59 -0.75 -8.95 15.61
N ALA A 60 0.13 -9.30 16.54
CA ALA A 60 1.31 -10.14 16.28
C ALA A 60 1.01 -11.42 15.47
N THR A 61 -0.06 -12.15 15.81
CA THR A 61 -0.47 -13.37 15.10
C THR A 61 -0.84 -13.11 13.64
N LEU A 62 -1.66 -12.07 13.38
CA LEU A 62 -2.05 -11.68 12.03
C LEU A 62 -0.85 -11.17 11.24
N ARG A 63 -0.02 -10.33 11.85
CA ARG A 63 1.22 -9.83 11.24
C ARG A 63 2.09 -10.98 10.79
N LYS A 64 2.38 -11.94 11.67
CA LYS A 64 3.21 -13.12 11.34
C LYS A 64 2.64 -13.90 10.16
N ALA A 65 1.32 -14.06 10.10
CA ALA A 65 0.67 -14.77 9.01
C ALA A 65 0.71 -14.01 7.68
N LEU A 66 0.59 -12.68 7.69
CA LEU A 66 0.37 -11.86 6.49
C LEU A 66 1.63 -11.17 5.97
N ILE A 67 2.71 -11.04 6.77
CA ILE A 67 3.88 -10.21 6.43
C ILE A 67 4.52 -10.58 5.09
N ALA A 68 4.60 -11.86 4.75
CA ALA A 68 5.13 -12.32 3.47
C ALA A 68 4.24 -11.90 2.29
N ALA A 69 2.92 -12.05 2.41
CA ALA A 69 1.97 -11.66 1.37
C ALA A 69 1.89 -10.14 1.21
N ALA A 70 1.93 -9.39 2.32
CA ALA A 70 1.95 -7.95 2.31
C ALA A 70 3.24 -7.41 1.70
N GLY A 71 4.39 -8.00 2.06
CA GLY A 71 5.68 -7.65 1.45
C GLY A 71 5.69 -7.88 -0.06
N ALA A 72 5.15 -9.00 -0.54
CA ALA A 72 5.01 -9.27 -1.98
C ALA A 72 4.09 -8.26 -2.68
N ALA A 73 2.97 -7.89 -2.05
CA ALA A 73 2.07 -6.87 -2.57
C ALA A 73 2.75 -5.49 -2.66
N LEU A 74 3.40 -5.03 -1.58
CA LEU A 74 4.13 -3.77 -1.54
C LEU A 74 5.27 -3.75 -2.56
N GLN A 75 6.02 -4.84 -2.71
CA GLN A 75 7.06 -4.96 -3.72
C GLN A 75 6.49 -4.86 -5.14
N GLY A 76 5.30 -5.44 -5.37
CA GLY A 76 4.55 -5.27 -6.61
C GLY A 76 4.23 -3.80 -6.90
N LEU A 77 3.77 -3.05 -5.90
CA LEU A 77 3.50 -1.61 -6.02
C LEU A 77 4.77 -0.82 -6.36
N VAL A 78 5.87 -1.04 -5.63
CA VAL A 78 7.16 -0.36 -5.85
C VAL A 78 7.68 -0.61 -7.27
N LYS A 79 7.50 -1.82 -7.81
CA LYS A 79 7.91 -2.14 -9.18
C LYS A 79 6.98 -1.56 -10.25
N ALA A 80 5.69 -1.41 -9.94
CA ALA A 80 4.69 -0.96 -10.90
C ALA A 80 4.60 0.57 -11.00
N TYR A 81 4.95 1.30 -9.94
CA TYR A 81 4.68 2.72 -9.83
C TYR A 81 5.93 3.55 -9.49
N PRO A 82 6.36 4.50 -10.33
CA PRO A 82 7.50 5.36 -10.05
C PRO A 82 7.25 6.36 -8.89
N TRP A 83 5.98 6.54 -8.49
CA TRP A 83 5.58 7.34 -7.33
C TRP A 83 5.43 6.50 -6.05
N VAL A 84 5.93 5.25 -6.03
CA VAL A 84 6.03 4.45 -4.81
C VAL A 84 7.49 4.06 -4.59
N SER A 85 8.07 4.47 -3.48
CA SER A 85 9.47 4.21 -3.14
C SER A 85 9.57 3.51 -1.79
N PHE A 86 10.51 2.56 -1.68
CA PHE A 86 10.78 1.82 -0.45
C PHE A 86 12.26 1.89 -0.09
N HIS A 87 12.54 2.24 1.17
CA HIS A 87 13.87 2.22 1.75
C HIS A 87 13.97 1.11 2.79
N SER A 88 14.82 0.12 2.50
CA SER A 88 14.86 -1.14 3.24
C SER A 88 15.44 -1.00 4.64
N GLU A 89 16.49 -0.20 4.84
CA GLU A 89 17.15 -0.07 6.14
C GLU A 89 16.22 0.60 7.15
N SER A 90 15.62 1.74 6.79
CA SER A 90 14.66 2.42 7.67
C SER A 90 13.26 1.80 7.65
N GLN A 91 13.00 0.81 6.78
CA GLN A 91 11.67 0.21 6.58
C GLN A 91 10.61 1.29 6.26
N CYS A 92 11.00 2.26 5.45
CA CYS A 92 10.20 3.41 5.10
C CYS A 92 9.59 3.23 3.71
N LEU A 93 8.28 3.41 3.59
CA LEU A 93 7.56 3.40 2.31
C LEU A 93 6.97 4.79 2.08
N VAL A 94 7.15 5.33 0.88
CA VAL A 94 6.50 6.57 0.46
C VAL A 94 5.63 6.28 -0.75
N ALA A 95 4.38 6.76 -0.73
CA ALA A 95 3.45 6.66 -1.85
C ALA A 95 2.89 8.03 -2.23
N GLY A 96 3.10 8.43 -3.48
CA GLY A 96 2.46 9.58 -4.11
C GLY A 96 1.07 9.23 -4.64
N CYS A 97 0.18 10.20 -4.59
CA CYS A 97 -1.23 10.08 -4.97
C CYS A 97 -1.61 11.02 -6.12
N ILE A 98 -2.82 10.83 -6.64
CA ILE A 98 -3.39 11.65 -7.74
C ILE A 98 -3.68 13.10 -7.31
N ASP A 99 -3.83 13.34 -6.01
CA ASP A 99 -4.14 14.64 -5.41
C ASP A 99 -2.90 15.51 -5.13
N GLY A 100 -1.70 15.04 -5.48
CA GLY A 100 -0.46 15.76 -5.23
C GLY A 100 0.14 15.52 -3.84
N LEU A 101 -0.47 14.65 -3.04
CA LEU A 101 0.05 14.27 -1.73
C LEU A 101 1.00 13.08 -1.82
N CYS A 102 2.09 13.13 -1.04
CA CYS A 102 2.97 12.00 -0.76
C CYS A 102 2.83 11.60 0.70
N THR A 103 2.45 10.35 0.97
CA THR A 103 2.34 9.83 2.34
C THR A 103 3.48 8.88 2.64
N THR A 104 4.12 9.08 3.79
CA THR A 104 5.19 8.22 4.31
C THR A 104 4.68 7.30 5.40
N PHE A 105 5.14 6.05 5.37
CA PHE A 105 4.80 5.00 6.31
C PHE A 105 6.06 4.34 6.87
N ASP A 106 6.06 4.07 8.18
CA ASP A 106 7.01 3.15 8.82
C ASP A 106 6.38 1.74 8.85
N LEU A 107 6.99 0.80 8.12
CA LEU A 107 6.51 -0.58 8.01
C LEU A 107 6.80 -1.42 9.26
N ARG A 108 7.72 -1.00 10.14
CA ARG A 108 7.95 -1.67 11.42
C ARG A 108 6.75 -1.46 12.32
N THR A 109 6.33 -0.21 12.45
CA THR A 109 5.23 0.20 13.34
C THR A 109 3.87 0.16 12.65
N ALA A 110 3.82 0.01 11.33
CA ALA A 110 2.62 0.13 10.50
C ALA A 110 1.90 1.47 10.68
N THR A 111 2.67 2.56 10.77
CA THR A 111 2.13 3.91 11.02
C THR A 111 2.42 4.86 9.88
N ARG A 112 1.53 5.82 9.68
CA ARG A 112 1.78 6.98 8.84
C ARG A 112 2.67 7.96 9.61
N THR A 113 3.83 8.31 9.07
CA THR A 113 4.82 9.17 9.72
C THR A 113 4.81 10.61 9.22
N ALA A 114 4.49 10.82 7.94
CA ALA A 114 4.42 12.16 7.35
C ALA A 114 3.46 12.21 6.15
N VAL A 115 2.98 13.41 5.84
CA VAL A 115 2.30 13.74 4.59
C VAL A 115 2.98 15.00 4.04
N TYR A 116 3.42 14.92 2.79
CA TYR A 116 4.01 16.03 2.05
C TYR A 116 3.02 16.45 0.98
N ASP A 117 2.76 17.74 0.89
CA ASP A 117 1.93 18.33 -0.14
C ASP A 117 2.84 19.04 -1.15
N SER A 118 2.70 18.70 -2.42
CA SER A 118 3.44 19.37 -3.49
C SER A 118 2.98 20.81 -3.73
N GLY A 119 1.82 21.21 -3.17
CA GLY A 119 1.15 22.47 -3.44
C GLY A 119 0.50 22.54 -4.82
N ALA A 120 0.76 21.56 -5.68
CA ALA A 120 0.06 21.36 -6.94
C ALA A 120 -1.02 20.29 -6.73
N ALA A 121 -2.28 20.62 -7.03
CA ALA A 121 -3.39 19.65 -7.04
C ALA A 121 -3.31 18.71 -8.26
N SER A 122 -2.10 18.26 -8.59
CA SER A 122 -1.78 17.45 -9.76
C SER A 122 -1.16 16.12 -9.35
N PRO A 123 -1.31 15.06 -10.16
CA PRO A 123 -0.86 13.73 -9.81
C PRO A 123 0.66 13.67 -9.60
N VAL A 124 1.11 13.01 -8.53
CA VAL A 124 2.54 12.79 -8.28
C VAL A 124 3.10 11.86 -9.35
N ALA A 125 4.07 12.35 -10.12
CA ALA A 125 4.68 11.61 -11.24
C ALA A 125 5.78 10.63 -10.79
N ALA A 126 6.54 10.96 -9.75
CA ALA A 126 7.60 10.11 -9.21
C ALA A 126 7.97 10.49 -7.78
N VAL A 127 8.50 9.53 -7.02
CA VAL A 127 9.05 9.71 -5.68
C VAL A 127 10.30 8.85 -5.54
N ALA A 128 11.33 9.38 -4.89
CA ALA A 128 12.51 8.63 -4.51
C ALA A 128 12.90 8.95 -3.07
N ILE A 129 13.41 7.96 -2.35
CA ILE A 129 14.07 8.14 -1.06
C ILE A 129 15.57 8.11 -1.34
N SER A 130 16.33 9.04 -0.77
CA SER A 130 17.79 9.06 -0.93
C SER A 130 18.40 7.76 -0.38
N PRO A 131 19.54 7.31 -0.94
CA PRO A 131 20.30 6.19 -0.40
C PRO A 131 20.73 6.37 1.05
#